data_AF-A0A6N8AG24-F1
#
_entry.id   AF-A0A6N8AG24-F1
#
_cell.length_a   1.000
_cell.length_b   1.000
_cell.length_c   1.000
_cell.angle_alpha   90.00
_cell.angle_beta   90.00
_cell.angle_gamma   90.00
#
_symmetry.space_group_name_H-M   'P 1'
#
loop_
_entity.id
_entity.type
_entity.pdbx_description
1 polymer ?
#
loop_
_entity_poly.entity_id
_entity_poly.type
_entity_poly.pdbx_seq_one_letter_code
_entity_poly.pdbx_strand_id
1 'polypeptide(L)' 'MPKRFRLTRRFPVAMTEDGYRKLKAFSREAGLDEGEALSFLFENFNSVIDEENLTHRLRIFNSELEARKR' A
#
# COMPACT_ATOMS: atom_id res chain seq x y z
N MET A 1 11.70 23.16 9.96
CA MET A 1 10.99 23.08 8.66
C MET A 1 10.58 21.62 8.44
N PRO A 2 9.32 21.33 8.10
CA PRO A 2 8.93 19.97 7.73
C PRO A 2 9.77 19.51 6.54
N LYS A 3 10.14 18.23 6.54
CA LYS A 3 10.90 17.60 5.45
C LYS A 3 10.12 17.78 4.15
N ARG A 4 10.78 18.20 3.07
CA ARG A 4 10.12 18.36 1.77
C ARG A 4 9.64 17.00 1.28
N PHE A 5 8.34 16.88 1.06
CA PHE A 5 7.75 15.72 0.42
C PHE A 5 8.07 15.77 -1.08
N ARG A 6 8.90 14.84 -1.56
CA ARG A 6 9.33 14.77 -2.97
C ARG A 6 9.33 13.33 -3.46
N LEU A 7 8.48 13.04 -4.44
CA LEU A 7 8.47 11.77 -5.15
C LEU A 7 9.72 11.67 -6.03
N THR A 8 10.67 10.80 -5.65
CA THR A 8 11.96 10.66 -6.36
C THR A 8 12.13 9.35 -7.09
N ARG A 9 11.22 8.39 -6.90
CA ARG A 9 11.29 7.06 -7.51
C ARG A 9 10.04 6.80 -8.32
N ARG A 10 10.25 6.36 -9.57
CA ARG A 10 9.20 5.81 -10.44
C ARG A 10 9.55 4.34 -10.64
N PHE A 11 8.60 3.45 -10.36
CA PHE A 11 8.79 2.02 -10.56
C PHE A 11 7.52 1.44 -11.22
N PRO A 12 7.66 0.61 -12.26
CA PRO A 12 6.52 -0.06 -12.86
C PRO A 12 6.02 -1.15 -11.90
N VAL A 13 4.72 -1.15 -11.59
CA VAL A 13 4.10 -2.11 -10.68
C VAL A 13 2.81 -2.65 -11.30
N ALA A 14 2.55 -3.94 -11.09
CA ALA A 14 1.28 -4.56 -11.41
C ALA A 14 0.44 -4.71 -10.14
N MET A 15 -0.86 -4.45 -10.23
CA MET A 15 -1.82 -4.60 -9.13
C MET A 15 -3.05 -5.36 -9.64
N THR A 16 -3.75 -6.07 -8.75
CA THR A 16 -5.08 -6.58 -9.07
C THR A 16 -6.06 -5.41 -9.23
N GLU A 17 -7.14 -5.61 -9.99
CA GLU A 17 -8.18 -4.60 -10.19
C GLU A 17 -8.76 -4.11 -8.86
N ASP A 18 -9.06 -5.04 -7.94
CA ASP A 18 -9.58 -4.70 -6.61
C ASP A 18 -8.59 -3.88 -5.77
N GLY A 19 -7.30 -4.23 -5.85
CA GLY A 19 -6.23 -3.47 -5.18
C GLY A 19 -6.13 -2.05 -5.74
N TYR A 20 -6.17 -1.91 -7.06
CA TYR A 20 -6.11 -0.61 -7.73
C TYR A 20 -7.33 0.26 -7.42
N ARG A 21 -8.54 -0.30 -7.43
CA ARG A 21 -9.77 0.43 -7.04
C ARG A 21 -9.70 0.96 -5.61
N LYS A 22 -9.20 0.16 -4.67
CA LYS A 22 -9.00 0.60 -3.28
C LYS A 22 -7.98 1.72 -3.17
N LEU A 23 -6.84 1.60 -3.87
CA LEU A 23 -5.84 2.68 -3.92
C LEU A 23 -6.44 3.97 -4.47
N LYS A 24 -7.19 3.90 -5.58
CA LYS A 24 -7.85 5.07 -6.16
C LYS A 24 -8.87 5.72 -5.23
N ALA A 25 -9.70 4.91 -4.56
CA ALA A 25 -10.68 5.41 -3.61
C ALA A 25 -10.00 6.10 -2.42
N PHE A 26 -9.04 5.43 -1.78
CA PHE A 26 -8.26 5.97 -0.67
C PHE A 26 -7.56 7.29 -1.03
N SER A 27 -6.87 7.31 -2.17
CA SER A 27 -6.13 8.52 -2.62
C SER A 27 -7.09 9.68 -2.83
N ARG A 28 -8.25 9.43 -3.47
CA ARG A 28 -9.28 10.46 -3.69
C ARG A 28 -9.87 10.98 -2.38
N GLU A 29 -10.18 10.11 -1.43
CA GLU A 29 -10.74 10.50 -0.13
C GLU A 29 -9.75 11.29 0.72
N ALA A 30 -8.46 10.95 0.63
CA ALA A 30 -7.38 11.66 1.31
C ALA A 30 -6.93 12.96 0.59
N GLY A 31 -7.41 13.21 -0.63
CA GLY A 31 -6.98 14.35 -1.45
C GLY A 31 -5.54 14.23 -1.97
N LEU A 32 -5.05 13.00 -2.15
CA LEU A 32 -3.69 12.68 -2.59
C LEU A 32 -3.69 12.07 -4.00
N ASP A 33 -2.57 12.19 -4.69
CA ASP A 33 -2.25 11.32 -5.83
C ASP A 33 -1.84 9.91 -5.34
N GLU A 34 -1.81 8.92 -6.24
CA GLU A 34 -1.52 7.53 -5.86
C GLU A 34 -0.08 7.36 -5.32
N GLY A 35 0.87 8.14 -5.83
CA GLY A 35 2.26 8.12 -5.37
C GLY A 35 2.41 8.72 -3.98
N GLU A 36 1.69 9.80 -3.71
CA GLU A 36 1.54 10.46 -2.41
C GLU A 36 0.90 9.52 -1.40
N ALA A 37 -0.20 8.87 -1.76
CA ALA A 37 -0.90 7.90 -0.93
C ALA A 37 0.01 6.71 -0.54
N LEU A 38 0.70 6.13 -1.52
CA LEU A 38 1.66 5.05 -1.26
C LEU A 38 2.81 5.53 -0.36
N SER A 39 3.37 6.71 -0.63
CA SER A 39 4.45 7.26 0.19
C SER A 39 3.97 7.53 1.62
N PHE A 40 2.79 8.09 1.82
CA PHE A 40 2.20 8.28 3.15
C PHE A 40 2.08 6.96 3.91
N LEU A 41 1.48 5.93 3.29
CA LEU A 41 1.28 4.63 3.93
C LEU A 41 2.62 3.99 4.34
N PHE A 42 3.62 4.03 3.47
CA PHE A 42 4.90 3.38 3.74
C PHE A 42 5.84 4.21 4.62
N GLU A 43 5.77 5.55 4.58
CA GLU A 43 6.52 6.41 5.51
C GLU A 43 5.98 6.34 6.95
N ASN A 44 4.69 6.02 7.12
CA ASN A 44 4.02 5.94 8.42
C ASN A 44 3.65 4.51 8.83
N PHE A 45 4.17 3.50 8.14
CA PHE A 45 3.68 2.11 8.19
C PHE A 45 3.47 1.57 9.60
N ASN A 46 4.47 1.70 10.48
CA ASN A 46 4.41 1.20 11.85
C ASN A 46 3.37 1.92 12.73
N SER A 47 2.97 3.14 12.34
CA SER A 47 1.97 3.93 13.07
C SER A 47 0.55 3.74 12.54
N VAL A 48 0.38 3.31 11.28
CA VAL A 48 -0.93 3.11 10.67
C VAL A 48 -1.38 1.65 10.65
N ILE A 49 -0.47 0.70 10.90
CA ILE A 49 -0.76 -0.74 10.87
C ILE A 49 -0.65 -1.36 12.27
N ASP A 50 -1.58 -2.28 12.57
CA ASP A 50 -1.47 -3.24 13.67
C ASP A 50 -0.50 -4.37 13.27
N GLU A 51 0.65 -4.43 13.95
CA GLU A 51 1.76 -5.33 13.62
C GLU A 51 1.41 -6.82 13.77
N GLU A 52 0.62 -7.18 14.80
CA GLU A 52 0.23 -8.56 15.05
C GLU A 52 -0.77 -9.05 13.99
N ASN A 53 -1.79 -8.23 13.71
CA ASN A 53 -2.78 -8.50 12.68
C ASN A 53 -2.14 -8.59 11.28
N LEU A 54 -1.22 -7.68 10.96
CA LEU A 54 -0.49 -7.71 9.70
C LEU A 54 0.30 -9.01 9.55
N THR A 55 1.07 -9.38 10.56
CA THR A 55 1.90 -10.60 10.54
C THR A 55 1.05 -11.85 10.34
N HIS A 56 -0.08 -11.94 11.05
CA HIS A 56 -1.01 -13.04 10.91
C HIS A 56 -1.61 -13.11 9.49
N ARG A 57 -2.09 -11.99 8.94
CA ARG A 57 -2.69 -11.92 7.60
C ARG A 57 -1.68 -12.22 6.49
N LEU A 58 -0.44 -11.74 6.61
CA LEU A 58 0.62 -12.03 5.64
C LEU A 58 0.94 -13.53 5.58
N ARG A 59 0.96 -14.21 6.72
CA ARG A 59 1.20 -15.65 6.78
C ARG A 59 0.12 -16.44 6.03
N ILE A 60 -1.15 -16.14 6.29
CA ILE A 60 -2.27 -16.77 5.59
C ILE A 60 -2.20 -16.48 4.10
N PHE A 61 -2.02 -15.21 3.73
CA PHE A 61 -1.92 -14.81 2.34
C PHE A 61 -0.82 -15.55 1.58
N ASN A 62 0.39 -15.64 2.15
CA ASN A 62 1.50 -16.35 1.54
C ASN A 62 1.23 -17.85 1.39
N SER A 63 0.53 -18.47 2.35
CA SER A 63 0.16 -19.89 2.25
C SER A 63 -0.82 -20.18 1.11
N GLU A 64 -1.66 -19.22 0.74
CA GLU A 64 -2.66 -19.35 -0.33
C GLU A 64 -2.18 -18.82 -1.69
N LEU A 65 -1.10 -18.04 -1.71
CA LEU A 65 -0.67 -17.28 -2.89
C LEU A 65 -0.41 -18.17 -4.11
N GLU A 66 0.29 -19.29 -3.92
CA GLU A 66 0.64 -20.19 -5.03
C GLU A 66 -0.58 -20.90 -5.62
N ALA A 67 -1.64 -21.13 -4.83
CA ALA A 67 -2.90 -21.64 -5.33
C ALA A 67 -3.66 -20.59 -6.14
N ARG A 68 -3.59 -19.30 -5.74
CA ARG A 68 -4.27 -18.18 -6.41
C ARG A 68 -3.59 -17.74 -7.72
N LYS A 69 -2.33 -18.09 -7.94
CA LYS A 69 -1.59 -17.77 -9.18
C LYS A 69 -1.87 -18.75 -10.34
N ARG A 70 -2.50 -19.88 -10.05
CA ARG A 70 -2.83 -20.92 -11.03
C ARG A 70 -4.21 -20.69 -11.62
#